data_AF-A0A6P6GKM2-F1
#
_entry.id   AF-A0A6P6GKM2-F1
#
_cell.length_a   1.000
_cell.length_b   1.000
_cell.length_c   1.000
_cell.angle_alpha   90.00
_cell.angle_beta   90.00
_cell.angle_gamma   90.00
#
_symmetry.space_group_name_H-M   'P 1'
#
loop_
_entity.id
_entity.type
_entity.pdbx_description
1 polymer ?
#
loop_
_entity_poly.entity_id
_entity_poly.type
_entity_poly.pdbx_seq_one_letter_code
_entity_poly.pdbx_strand_id
1 'polypeptide(L)'
;MYWIEYYQNVIQHFCLHLFYIHIHQVTSTMLHVLSLASSSDHDPLKDFLVKKASVLEEWLKVLSLSLVTTSTKTEVESNGSTRNEKREMICKAIRSLIEVYKGRKHDAITRKFEKLEKSIN
;
A
#
# COMPACT_ATOMS: atom_id res chain seq x y z
N MET A 1 14.64 -2.93 -39.12
CA MET A 1 14.44 -3.75 -37.91
C MET A 1 14.38 -2.90 -36.63
N TYR A 2 15.24 -1.90 -36.45
CA TYR A 2 15.26 -1.00 -35.27
C TYR A 2 13.96 -0.24 -34.94
N TRP A 3 13.16 0.13 -35.94
CA TRP A 3 11.93 0.88 -35.72
C TRP A 3 10.88 0.09 -34.92
N ILE A 4 10.76 -1.22 -35.14
CA ILE A 4 9.78 -2.07 -34.44
C ILE A 4 10.13 -2.16 -32.95
N GLU A 5 11.41 -2.39 -32.61
CA GLU A 5 11.88 -2.45 -31.23
C GLU A 5 11.77 -1.08 -30.52
N TYR A 6 11.97 0.02 -31.25
CA TYR A 6 11.77 1.37 -30.71
C TYR A 6 10.30 1.62 -30.35
N TYR A 7 9.37 1.35 -31.28
CA TYR A 7 7.94 1.50 -31.02
C TYR A 7 7.45 0.58 -29.91
N GLN A 8 7.94 -0.65 -29.85
CA GLN A 8 7.58 -1.60 -28.79
C GLN A 8 8.07 -1.15 -27.41
N ASN A 9 9.28 -0.57 -27.31
CA ASN A 9 9.77 0.03 -26.07
C ASN A 9 8.96 1.27 -25.65
N VAL A 10 8.58 2.13 -26.59
CA VAL A 10 7.76 3.31 -26.31
C VAL A 10 6.38 2.90 -25.80
N ILE A 11 5.72 1.95 -26.46
CA ILE A 11 4.43 1.42 -26.04
C ILE A 11 4.54 0.78 -24.65
N GLN A 12 5.57 -0.04 -24.42
CA GLN A 12 5.79 -0.70 -23.13
C GLN A 12 6.04 0.32 -22.00
N HIS A 13 6.80 1.38 -22.27
CA HIS A 13 7.02 2.47 -21.31
C HIS A 13 5.72 3.23 -21.02
N PHE A 14 4.91 3.55 -22.03
CA PHE A 14 3.61 4.20 -21.84
C PHE A 14 2.63 3.30 -21.07
N CYS A 15 2.57 2.01 -21.38
CA CYS A 15 1.75 1.05 -20.65
C CYS A 15 2.19 0.92 -19.19
N LEU A 16 3.50 0.86 -18.92
CA LEU A 16 4.04 0.86 -17.55
C LEU A 16 3.71 2.15 -16.81
N HIS A 17 3.79 3.31 -17.48
CA HIS A 17 3.48 4.60 -16.89
C HIS A 17 1.97 4.76 -16.59
N LEU A 18 1.10 4.36 -17.52
CA LEU A 18 -0.36 4.32 -17.32
C LEU A 18 -0.75 3.36 -16.20
N PHE A 19 -0.15 2.16 -16.18
CA PHE A 19 -0.33 1.20 -15.09
C PHE A 19 0.14 1.76 -13.75
N TYR A 20 1.29 2.44 -13.72
CA TYR A 20 1.85 3.09 -12.53
C TYR A 20 0.96 4.22 -12.00
N ILE A 21 0.40 5.07 -12.87
CA ILE A 21 -0.52 6.13 -12.45
C ILE A 21 -1.81 5.53 -11.87
N HIS A 22 -2.38 4.53 -12.56
CA HIS A 22 -3.63 3.92 -12.14
C HIS A 22 -3.47 3.14 -10.82
N ILE A 23 -2.40 2.35 -10.67
CA ILE A 23 -2.15 1.61 -9.42
C ILE A 23 -1.87 2.55 -8.25
N HIS A 24 -1.26 3.71 -8.50
CA HIS A 24 -0.99 4.71 -7.48
C HIS A 24 -2.27 5.35 -6.92
N GLN A 25 -3.20 5.74 -7.79
CA GLN A 25 -4.47 6.32 -7.35
C GLN A 25 -5.33 5.31 -6.60
N VAL A 26 -5.49 4.09 -7.15
CA VAL A 26 -6.24 3.01 -6.50
C VAL A 26 -5.65 2.67 -5.13
N THR A 27 -4.32 2.67 -5.02
CA THR A 27 -3.63 2.41 -3.74
C THR A 27 -3.92 3.49 -2.71
N SER A 28 -3.81 4.77 -3.08
CA SER A 28 -4.09 5.89 -2.17
C SER A 28 -5.55 5.85 -1.71
N THR A 29 -6.50 5.70 -2.63
CA THR A 29 -7.93 5.58 -2.29
C THR A 29 -8.18 4.42 -1.34
N MET A 30 -7.57 3.25 -1.58
CA MET A 30 -7.74 2.09 -0.72
C MET A 30 -7.15 2.31 0.69
N LEU A 31 -5.98 2.93 0.82
CA LEU A 31 -5.40 3.28 2.14
C LEU A 31 -6.30 4.25 2.91
N HIS A 32 -6.89 5.24 2.24
CA HIS A 32 -7.87 6.15 2.84
C HIS A 32 -9.14 5.42 3.28
N VAL A 33 -9.70 4.55 2.43
CA VAL A 33 -10.88 3.74 2.77
C VAL A 33 -10.61 2.83 3.96
N LEU A 34 -9.43 2.19 4.03
CA LEU A 34 -9.05 1.35 5.17
C LEU A 34 -8.94 2.16 6.47
N SER A 35 -8.37 3.36 6.38
CA SER A 35 -8.29 4.29 7.52
C SER A 35 -9.69 4.71 8.00
N LEU A 36 -10.59 5.06 7.08
CA LEU A 36 -11.97 5.45 7.38
C LEU A 36 -12.80 4.27 7.93
N ALA A 37 -12.61 3.07 7.39
CA ALA A 37 -13.33 1.88 7.81
C ALA A 37 -13.06 1.53 9.27
N SER A 38 -11.84 1.80 9.77
CA SER A 38 -11.52 1.63 11.19
C SER A 38 -12.38 2.50 12.10
N SER A 39 -12.56 3.77 11.73
CA SER A 39 -13.39 4.73 12.48
C SER A 39 -14.90 4.53 12.34
N SER A 40 -15.34 3.64 11.45
CA SER A 40 -16.78 3.41 11.24
C SER A 40 -17.36 2.48 12.32
N ASP A 41 -18.60 2.72 12.73
CA ASP A 41 -19.35 1.79 13.61
C ASP A 41 -20.04 0.66 12.83
N HIS A 42 -19.69 0.50 11.55
CA HIS A 42 -20.34 -0.45 10.66
C HIS A 42 -19.73 -1.85 10.81
N ASP A 43 -20.31 -2.65 11.71
CA ASP A 43 -19.82 -3.99 12.03
C ASP A 43 -19.62 -4.93 10.82
N PRO A 44 -20.51 -4.97 9.80
CA PRO A 44 -20.30 -5.81 8.63
C PRO A 44 -19.05 -5.42 7.82
N LEU A 45 -18.65 -4.15 7.85
CA LEU A 45 -17.45 -3.68 7.19
C LEU A 45 -16.20 -4.15 7.94
N LYS A 46 -16.20 -4.06 9.27
CA LYS A 46 -15.11 -4.59 10.11
C LYS A 46 -14.94 -6.09 9.92
N ASP A 47 -16.05 -6.84 9.86
CA ASP A 47 -16.01 -8.28 9.63
C ASP A 47 -15.53 -8.65 8.23
N PHE A 48 -15.85 -7.82 7.23
CA PHE A 48 -15.29 -7.95 5.88
C PHE A 48 -13.77 -7.76 5.87
N LEU A 49 -13.25 -6.75 6.60
CA LEU A 49 -11.81 -6.52 6.72
C LEU A 49 -11.08 -7.71 7.36
N VAL A 50 -11.66 -8.28 8.43
CA VAL A 50 -11.15 -9.51 9.05
C VAL A 50 -11.08 -10.65 8.02
N LYS A 51 -12.15 -10.87 7.25
CA LYS A 51 -12.20 -11.92 6.21
C LYS A 51 -11.16 -11.69 5.10
N LYS A 52 -10.79 -10.43 4.83
CA LYS A 52 -9.80 -10.07 3.81
C LYS A 52 -8.39 -9.84 4.38
N ALA A 53 -8.14 -10.13 5.65
CA ALA A 53 -6.88 -9.81 6.32
C ALA A 53 -5.64 -10.37 5.61
N SER A 54 -5.69 -11.60 5.07
CA SER A 54 -4.56 -12.17 4.32
C SER A 54 -4.25 -11.43 3.03
N VAL A 55 -5.29 -11.03 2.30
CA VAL A 55 -5.17 -10.25 1.06
C VAL A 55 -4.59 -8.87 1.38
N LEU A 56 -5.09 -8.23 2.44
CA LEU A 56 -4.60 -6.92 2.89
C LEU A 56 -3.15 -7.00 3.36
N GLU A 57 -2.77 -8.06 4.09
CA GLU A 57 -1.41 -8.30 4.54
C GLU A 57 -0.43 -8.40 3.35
N GLU A 58 -0.76 -9.22 2.35
CA GLU A 58 0.10 -9.40 1.17
C GLU A 58 0.20 -8.11 0.34
N TRP A 59 -0.92 -7.44 0.13
CA TRP A 59 -0.95 -6.17 -0.59
C TRP A 59 -0.10 -5.09 0.11
N LEU A 60 -0.23 -4.94 1.43
CA LEU A 60 0.56 -3.97 2.20
C LEU A 60 2.05 -4.31 2.22
N LYS A 61 2.43 -5.59 2.21
CA LYS A 61 3.85 -6.00 2.04
C LYS A 61 4.41 -5.54 0.69
N VAL A 62 3.67 -5.78 -0.40
CA VAL A 62 4.09 -5.35 -1.75
C VAL A 62 4.24 -3.83 -1.82
N LEU A 63 3.29 -3.09 -1.24
CA LEU A 63 3.39 -1.62 -1.15
C LEU A 63 4.61 -1.15 -0.35
N SER A 64 4.92 -1.84 0.74
CA SER A 64 6.08 -1.53 1.58
C SER A 64 7.40 -1.80 0.87
N LEU A 65 7.50 -2.90 0.12
CA LEU A 65 8.66 -3.24 -0.69
C LEU A 65 8.90 -2.20 -1.79
N SER A 66 7.83 -1.69 -2.41
CA SER A 66 7.91 -0.61 -3.41
C SER A 66 8.55 0.67 -2.85
N LEU A 67 8.45 0.88 -1.54
CA LEU A 67 9.02 2.03 -0.83
C LEU A 67 10.54 1.89 -0.63
N VAL A 68 11.01 0.66 -0.47
CA VAL A 68 12.44 0.31 -0.31
C VAL A 68 13.15 0.35 -1.65
N THR A 69 12.53 -0.16 -2.73
CA THR A 69 13.14 -0.23 -4.07
C THR A 69 13.31 1.14 -4.74
N THR A 70 12.56 2.17 -4.33
CA THR A 70 12.78 3.55 -4.79
C THR A 70 13.98 4.22 -4.13
N SER A 71 14.48 3.68 -3.00
CA SER A 71 15.62 4.25 -2.26
C SER A 71 16.96 4.12 -2.98
N THR A 72 17.10 3.16 -3.90
CA THR A 72 18.37 2.87 -4.57
C THR A 72 18.55 3.58 -5.90
N LYS A 73 17.54 4.34 -6.39
CA LYS A 73 17.55 4.84 -7.78
C LYS A 73 17.35 6.33 -7.98
N THR A 74 17.23 7.17 -6.96
CA THR A 74 17.08 8.62 -7.19
C THR A 74 17.56 9.47 -6.00
N GLU A 75 18.87 9.72 -5.95
CA GLU A 75 19.42 10.92 -5.31
C GLU A 75 19.21 12.11 -6.27
N VAL A 76 17.97 12.61 -6.38
CA VAL A 76 17.72 13.95 -6.90
C VAL A 76 16.66 14.59 -6.01
N GLU A 77 17.19 15.40 -5.10
CA GLU A 77 16.63 16.41 -4.23
C GLU A 77 15.26 16.99 -4.69
N SER A 78 14.17 16.32 -4.32
CA SER A 78 12.78 16.85 -4.27
C SER A 78 11.81 15.84 -3.64
N ASN A 79 12.09 14.53 -3.74
CA ASN A 79 11.16 13.44 -3.40
C ASN A 79 11.11 13.03 -1.90
N GLY A 80 11.85 13.70 -1.01
CA GLY A 80 11.91 13.34 0.41
C GLY A 80 10.57 13.48 1.14
N SER A 81 9.81 14.55 0.82
CA SER A 81 8.46 14.81 1.38
C SER A 81 7.48 13.72 0.95
N THR A 82 7.37 13.47 -0.36
CA THR A 82 6.43 12.50 -0.96
C THR A 82 6.66 11.07 -0.48
N ARG A 83 7.92 10.66 -0.23
CA ARG A 83 8.21 9.31 0.28
C ARG A 83 7.81 9.17 1.75
N ASN A 84 8.11 10.17 2.58
CA ASN A 84 7.75 10.16 3.99
C ASN A 84 6.23 10.20 4.16
N GLU A 85 5.52 10.99 3.35
CA GLU A 85 4.05 11.03 3.31
C GLU A 85 3.44 9.67 2.92
N LYS A 86 3.98 9.00 1.89
CA LYS A 86 3.53 7.65 1.51
C LYS A 86 3.77 6.63 2.62
N ARG A 87 4.95 6.67 3.25
CA ARG A 87 5.26 5.81 4.40
C ARG A 87 4.24 6.00 5.52
N GLU A 88 3.99 7.26 5.87
CA GLU A 88 3.07 7.63 6.92
C GLU A 88 1.63 7.17 6.62
N MET A 89 1.16 7.35 5.37
CA MET A 89 -0.16 6.85 4.95
C MET A 89 -0.28 5.33 5.09
N ILE A 90 0.75 4.58 4.70
CA ILE A 90 0.76 3.12 4.84
C ILE A 90 0.75 2.74 6.33
N CYS A 91 1.61 3.34 7.15
CA CYS A 91 1.66 3.08 8.59
C CYS A 91 0.32 3.42 9.28
N LYS A 92 -0.32 4.53 8.90
CA LYS A 92 -1.63 4.92 9.41
C LYS A 92 -2.70 3.89 9.08
N ALA A 93 -2.77 3.43 7.84
CA ALA A 93 -3.73 2.40 7.44
C ALA A 93 -3.48 1.07 8.17
N ILE A 94 -2.22 0.68 8.39
CA ILE A 94 -1.86 -0.53 9.15
C ILE A 94 -2.32 -0.40 10.61
N ARG A 95 -2.06 0.73 11.26
CA ARG A 95 -2.52 1.01 12.64
C ARG A 95 -4.04 0.93 12.75
N SER A 96 -4.74 1.54 11.80
CA SER A 96 -6.21 1.48 11.72
C SER A 96 -6.70 0.04 11.61
N LEU A 97 -6.05 -0.82 10.83
CA LEU A 97 -6.42 -2.23 10.75
C LEU A 97 -6.10 -3.00 12.04
N ILE A 98 -4.98 -2.71 12.69
CA ILE A 98 -4.61 -3.29 13.99
C ILE A 98 -5.70 -2.98 15.03
N GLU A 99 -6.23 -1.77 15.07
CA GLU A 99 -7.32 -1.38 15.97
C GLU A 99 -8.60 -2.19 15.71
N VAL A 100 -8.99 -2.35 14.44
CA VAL A 100 -10.14 -3.19 14.06
C VAL A 100 -9.96 -4.63 14.53
N TYR A 101 -8.78 -5.21 14.32
CA TYR A 101 -8.51 -6.60 14.69
C TYR A 101 -8.42 -6.80 16.20
N LYS A 102 -7.87 -5.81 16.94
CA LYS A 102 -7.88 -5.79 18.42
C LYS A 102 -9.30 -5.73 18.96
N GLY A 103 -10.13 -4.83 18.45
CA GLY A 103 -11.53 -4.69 18.86
C GLY A 103 -12.35 -5.97 18.63
N ARG A 104 -11.96 -6.79 17.64
CA ARG A 104 -12.57 -8.10 17.34
C ARG A 104 -11.87 -9.29 17.99
N LYS A 105 -10.84 -9.07 18.83
CA LYS A 105 -10.06 -10.12 19.52
C LYS A 105 -9.36 -11.11 18.57
N HIS A 106 -8.93 -10.66 17.40
CA HIS A 106 -8.18 -11.46 16.43
C HIS A 106 -6.66 -11.37 16.64
N ASP A 107 -6.16 -11.83 17.79
CA ASP A 107 -4.78 -11.63 18.24
C ASP A 107 -3.71 -12.17 17.28
N ALA A 108 -4.01 -13.26 16.57
CA ALA A 108 -3.10 -13.80 15.56
C ALA A 108 -2.93 -12.86 14.36
N ILE A 109 -4.02 -12.21 13.92
CA ILE A 109 -3.99 -11.25 12.81
C ILE A 109 -3.32 -9.95 13.29
N THR A 110 -3.69 -9.47 14.47
CA THR A 110 -3.08 -8.30 15.13
C THR A 110 -1.56 -8.41 15.16
N ARG A 111 -1.00 -9.53 15.66
CA ARG A 111 0.46 -9.73 15.73
C ARG A 111 1.15 -9.69 14.37
N LYS A 112 0.50 -10.20 13.31
CA LYS A 112 1.06 -10.14 11.96
C LYS A 112 1.15 -8.70 11.45
N PHE A 113 0.10 -7.92 11.65
CA PHE A 113 0.08 -6.52 11.22
C PHE A 113 0.99 -5.63 12.07
N GLU A 114 1.14 -5.89 13.37
CA GLU A 114 2.14 -5.22 14.22
C GLU A 114 3.58 -5.52 13.76
N LYS A 115 3.86 -6.77 13.36
CA LYS A 115 5.16 -7.12 12.77
C LYS A 115 5.39 -6.40 11.44
N LEU A 116 4.34 -6.30 10.62
CA LEU A 116 4.39 -5.58 9.34
C LEU A 116 4.68 -4.09 9.55
N GLU A 117 3.98 -3.43 10.47
CA GLU A 117 4.22 -2.01 10.81
C GLU A 117 5.68 -1.74 11.20
N LYS A 118 6.25 -2.59 12.07
CA LYS A 118 7.64 -2.49 12.52
C LYS A 118 8.67 -2.74 11.42
N SER A 119 8.28 -3.39 10.32
CA SER A 119 9.18 -3.60 9.19
C SER A 119 9.26 -2.40 8.24
N ILE A 120 8.30 -1.47 8.36
CA ILE A 120 8.16 -0.27 7.51
C ILE A 120 8.75 0.96 8.19
N ASN A 121 8.60 1.03 9.52
CA ASN A 121 9.01 2.15 10.36
C ASN A 121 10.44 1.99 10.88
#